data_AF-A0A517TJN1-F1
#
_entry.id   AF-A0A517TJN1-F1
#
_cell.length_a   1.000
_cell.length_b   1.000
_cell.length_c   1.000
_cell.angle_alpha   90.00
_cell.angle_beta   90.00
_cell.angle_gamma   90.00
#
_symmetry.space_group_name_H-M   'P 1'
#
loop_
_entity.id
_entity.type
_entity.pdbx_description
1 polymer ?
#
loop_
_entity_poly.entity_id
_entity_poly.type
_entity_poly.pdbx_seq_one_letter_code
_entity_poly.pdbx_strand_id
1 'polypeptide(L)'
;MPSDPTIRRPRPPRRAYSLVEVVAATALMAATLVPAMQLVRLGVQKSSETDRQQLLSLYAASQIEQRLASIAMTWASATYTGDFAADGHPNIRFETACSDDPLAGGLTDQLMDVRTTVYDDANGDDTLTPGERSCSCRTKIGKFATYEALGT
;
A
#
# COMPACT_ATOMS: atom_id res chain seq x y z
N MET A 1 38.88 60.37 -48.65
CA MET A 1 38.17 59.63 -47.58
C MET A 1 38.10 58.16 -47.95
N PRO A 2 38.93 57.30 -47.34
CA PRO A 2 38.81 55.85 -47.50
C PRO A 2 38.11 55.22 -46.28
N SER A 3 37.38 54.17 -46.62
CA SER A 3 36.33 53.45 -45.88
C SER A 3 36.81 52.45 -44.83
N ASP A 4 36.07 52.44 -43.73
CA ASP A 4 35.64 51.34 -42.85
C ASP A 4 36.33 49.94 -42.99
N PRO A 5 37.05 49.47 -41.95
CA PRO A 5 37.48 48.09 -41.86
C PRO A 5 36.39 47.22 -41.22
N THR A 6 35.70 46.43 -42.05
CA THR A 6 34.81 45.34 -41.61
C THR A 6 35.51 44.40 -40.63
N ILE A 7 35.09 44.41 -39.36
CA ILE A 7 35.54 43.48 -38.32
C ILE A 7 35.03 42.08 -38.67
N ARG A 8 35.91 41.23 -39.21
CA ARG A 8 35.61 39.79 -39.39
C ARG A 8 35.80 39.07 -38.05
N ARG A 9 34.68 38.72 -37.40
CA ARG A 9 34.72 37.81 -36.24
C ARG A 9 35.19 36.42 -36.68
N PRO A 10 36.20 35.81 -36.04
CA PRO A 10 36.62 34.46 -36.37
C PRO A 10 35.49 33.46 -36.10
N ARG A 11 35.22 32.57 -37.07
CA ARG A 11 34.31 31.44 -36.86
C ARG A 11 34.92 30.50 -35.82
N PRO A 12 34.15 30.04 -34.81
CA PRO A 12 34.67 29.09 -33.85
C PRO A 12 35.10 27.80 -34.58
N PRO A 13 36.24 27.20 -34.18
CA PRO A 13 36.73 25.99 -34.82
C PRO A 13 35.72 24.85 -34.63
N ARG A 14 35.35 24.19 -35.73
CA ARG A 14 34.59 22.93 -35.69
C ARG A 14 35.50 21.86 -35.08
N ARG A 15 35.29 21.53 -33.80
CA ARG A 15 35.91 20.36 -33.17
C ARG A 15 35.26 19.10 -33.75
N ALA A 16 36.03 18.35 -34.54
CA ALA A 16 35.67 16.98 -34.91
C ALA A 16 36.12 16.08 -33.76
N TYR A 17 35.16 15.41 -33.11
CA TYR A 17 35.45 14.45 -32.05
C TYR A 17 35.96 13.15 -32.66
N SER A 18 36.96 12.55 -32.02
CA SER A 18 37.45 11.22 -32.42
C SER A 18 36.37 10.16 -32.15
N LEU A 19 36.25 9.15 -33.02
CA LEU A 19 35.36 8.00 -32.77
C LEU A 19 35.63 7.35 -31.41
N VAL A 20 36.90 7.32 -30.99
CA VAL A 20 37.29 6.77 -29.68
C VAL A 20 36.73 7.61 -28.53
N GLU A 21 36.68 8.94 -28.67
CA GLU A 21 36.16 9.84 -27.65
C GLU A 21 34.64 9.72 -27.52
N VAL A 22 33.93 9.55 -28.64
CA VAL A 22 32.48 9.28 -28.64
C VAL A 22 32.20 7.92 -28.00
N VAL A 23 32.97 6.88 -28.36
CA VAL A 23 32.81 5.54 -27.75
C VAL A 23 33.11 5.58 -26.25
N ALA A 24 34.19 6.26 -25.83
CA ALA A 24 34.51 6.41 -24.41
C ALA A 24 33.43 7.18 -23.64
N ALA A 25 32.91 8.27 -24.21
CA ALA A 25 31.83 9.05 -23.61
C ALA A 25 30.54 8.20 -23.49
N THR A 26 30.16 7.46 -24.53
CA THR A 26 28.99 6.57 -24.48
C THR A 26 29.17 5.43 -23.48
N ALA A 27 30.37 4.85 -23.36
CA ALA A 27 30.67 3.83 -22.37
C ALA A 27 30.57 4.37 -20.93
N LEU A 28 31.09 5.57 -20.69
CA LEU A 28 30.97 6.25 -19.38
C LEU A 28 29.52 6.61 -19.05
N MET A 29 28.76 7.07 -20.04
CA MET A 29 27.32 7.33 -19.88
C MET A 29 26.56 6.02 -19.60
N ALA A 30 26.83 4.94 -20.32
CA ALA A 30 26.20 3.65 -20.09
C ALA A 30 26.54 3.08 -18.70
N ALA A 31 27.80 3.22 -18.27
CA ALA A 31 28.27 2.75 -16.98
C ALA A 31 27.56 3.43 -15.80
N THR A 32 27.11 4.68 -15.97
CA THR A 32 26.37 5.43 -14.94
C THR A 32 24.86 5.29 -15.08
N LEU A 33 24.34 5.19 -16.30
CA LEU A 33 22.90 5.13 -16.57
C LEU A 33 22.30 3.77 -16.19
N VAL A 34 23.01 2.67 -16.43
CA VAL A 34 22.53 1.31 -16.07
C VAL A 34 22.24 1.17 -14.57
N PRO A 35 23.19 1.47 -13.64
CA PRO A 35 22.90 1.38 -12.22
C PRO A 35 21.83 2.40 -11.76
N ALA A 36 21.79 3.59 -12.36
CA ALA A 36 20.73 4.56 -12.06
C ALA A 36 19.33 4.02 -12.40
N MET A 37 19.16 3.38 -13.56
CA MET A 37 17.88 2.74 -13.92
C MET A 37 17.54 1.57 -13.00
N GLN A 38 18.52 0.78 -12.55
CA GLN A 38 18.28 -0.30 -11.59
C GLN A 38 17.75 0.25 -10.26
N LEU A 39 18.30 1.37 -9.78
CA LEU A 39 17.81 2.04 -8.57
C LEU A 39 16.38 2.57 -8.74
N VAL A 40 16.07 3.18 -9.88
CA VAL A 40 14.70 3.63 -10.19
C VAL A 40 13.72 2.45 -10.21
N ARG A 41 14.10 1.34 -10.86
CA ARG A 41 13.27 0.13 -10.89
C ARG A 41 13.00 -0.42 -9.48
N LEU A 42 14.04 -0.48 -8.65
CA LEU A 42 13.91 -0.92 -7.26
C LEU A 42 13.00 0.04 -6.47
N GLY A 43 13.15 1.35 -6.68
CA GLY A 43 12.29 2.36 -6.06
C GLY A 43 10.81 2.18 -6.43
N VAL A 44 10.50 1.95 -7.70
CA VAL A 44 9.13 1.70 -8.17
C VAL A 44 8.56 0.41 -7.58
N GLN A 45 9.34 -0.67 -7.55
CA GLN A 45 8.92 -1.94 -6.93
C GLN A 45 8.61 -1.74 -5.44
N LYS A 46 9.48 -1.03 -4.73
CA LYS A 46 9.27 -0.75 -3.31
C LYS A 46 8.07 0.15 -3.06
N SER A 47 7.87 1.17 -3.88
CA SER A 47 6.68 2.03 -3.82
C SER A 47 5.40 1.22 -3.97
N SER A 48 5.32 0.37 -5.00
CA SER A 48 4.13 -0.45 -5.25
C SER A 48 3.81 -1.41 -4.10
N GLU A 49 4.84 -1.93 -3.42
CA GLU A 49 4.68 -2.76 -2.23
C GLU A 49 4.13 -1.95 -1.04
N THR A 50 4.67 -0.76 -0.80
CA THR A 50 4.19 0.14 0.25
C THR A 50 2.76 0.58 -0.01
N ASP A 51 2.42 0.96 -1.24
CA ASP A 51 1.06 1.34 -1.63
C ASP A 51 0.08 0.19 -1.38
N ARG A 52 0.47 -1.04 -1.73
CA ARG A 52 -0.33 -2.24 -1.46
C ARG A 52 -0.55 -2.44 0.04
N GLN A 53 0.49 -2.28 0.85
CA GLN A 53 0.41 -2.45 2.30
C GLN A 53 -0.47 -1.38 2.96
N GLN A 54 -0.38 -0.13 2.51
CA GLN A 54 -1.24 0.96 2.97
C GLN A 54 -2.71 0.70 2.61
N LEU A 55 -2.97 0.19 1.41
CA LEU A 55 -4.31 -0.18 0.98
C LEU A 55 -4.91 -1.29 1.87
N LEU A 56 -4.15 -2.34 2.16
CA LEU A 56 -4.59 -3.41 3.07
C LEU A 56 -4.90 -2.86 4.48
N SER A 57 -4.07 -1.94 5.00
CA SER A 57 -4.33 -1.33 6.31
C SER A 57 -5.59 -0.45 6.33
N LEU A 58 -5.87 0.25 5.24
CA LEU A 58 -7.05 1.11 5.13
C LEU A 58 -8.33 0.27 5.10
N TYR A 59 -8.34 -0.82 4.32
CA TYR A 59 -9.45 -1.76 4.31
C TYR A 59 -9.64 -2.47 5.65
N ALA A 60 -8.55 -2.85 6.33
CA ALA A 60 -8.63 -3.46 7.66
C ALA A 60 -9.28 -2.51 8.69
N ALA A 61 -8.90 -1.23 8.66
CA ALA A 61 -9.50 -0.20 9.51
C ALA A 61 -10.98 0.03 9.18
N SER A 62 -11.31 0.23 7.90
CA SER A 62 -12.70 0.41 7.42
C SER A 62 -13.61 -0.73 7.87
N GLN A 63 -13.13 -1.97 7.75
CA GLN A 63 -13.90 -3.14 8.13
C GLN A 63 -14.09 -3.23 9.66
N ILE A 64 -13.09 -2.85 10.45
CA ILE A 64 -13.27 -2.73 11.90
C ILE A 64 -14.33 -1.71 12.24
N GLU A 65 -14.29 -0.52 11.63
CA GLU A 65 -15.25 0.55 11.89
C GLU A 65 -16.69 0.10 11.57
N GLN A 66 -16.89 -0.55 10.42
CA GLN A 66 -18.19 -1.12 10.04
C GLN A 66 -18.69 -2.13 11.08
N ARG A 67 -17.80 -3.00 11.59
CA ARG A 67 -18.18 -4.04 12.55
C ARG A 67 -18.42 -3.48 13.93
N LEU A 68 -17.66 -2.49 14.38
CA LEU A 68 -17.91 -1.78 15.63
C LEU A 68 -19.30 -1.14 15.62
N ALA A 69 -19.69 -0.50 14.52
CA ALA A 69 -21.03 0.07 14.38
C ALA A 69 -22.13 -1.00 14.48
N SER A 70 -21.94 -2.16 13.83
CA SER A 70 -22.88 -3.28 13.91
C SER A 70 -22.96 -3.88 15.32
N ILE A 71 -21.82 -4.10 15.98
CA ILE A 71 -21.75 -4.71 17.32
C ILE A 71 -22.36 -3.80 18.37
N ALA A 72 -22.18 -2.49 18.23
CA ALA A 72 -22.81 -1.52 19.13
C ALA A 72 -24.34 -1.61 19.11
N MET A 73 -24.94 -2.08 18.01
CA MET A 73 -26.40 -2.26 17.89
C MET A 73 -26.87 -3.66 18.29
N THR A 74 -26.16 -4.71 17.89
CA THR A 74 -26.68 -6.09 17.99
C THR A 74 -25.94 -6.98 18.99
N TRP A 75 -24.73 -6.60 19.40
CA TRP A 75 -23.84 -7.42 20.23
C TRP A 75 -23.68 -8.87 19.70
N ALA A 76 -23.65 -9.04 18.37
CA ALA A 76 -23.64 -10.35 17.73
C ALA A 76 -22.21 -10.88 17.51
N SER A 77 -21.92 -12.05 18.09
CA SER A 77 -20.70 -12.82 17.81
C SER A 77 -20.86 -13.60 16.50
N ALA A 78 -19.94 -13.40 15.56
CA ALA A 78 -19.94 -14.05 14.24
C ALA A 78 -18.60 -13.86 13.52
N THR A 79 -18.36 -14.70 12.52
CA THR A 79 -17.29 -14.51 11.54
C THR A 79 -17.89 -14.01 10.22
N TYR A 80 -17.25 -13.01 9.63
CA TYR A 80 -17.63 -12.41 8.37
C TYR A 80 -16.48 -12.51 7.39
N THR A 81 -16.75 -12.96 6.17
CA THR A 81 -15.77 -13.04 5.09
C THR A 81 -16.29 -12.34 3.84
N GLY A 82 -15.39 -11.94 2.95
CA GLY A 82 -15.73 -11.32 1.69
C GLY A 82 -14.52 -10.78 0.96
N ASP A 83 -14.78 -10.00 -0.08
CA ASP A 83 -13.79 -9.32 -0.91
C ASP A 83 -14.12 -7.83 -1.08
N PHE A 84 -13.20 -7.10 -1.73
CA PHE A 84 -13.38 -5.69 -2.09
C PHE A 84 -13.57 -5.51 -3.61
N ALA A 85 -14.26 -6.46 -4.27
CA ALA A 85 -14.53 -6.36 -5.70
C ALA A 85 -15.34 -5.11 -6.06
N ALA A 86 -16.23 -4.66 -5.17
CA ALA A 86 -17.01 -3.43 -5.34
C ALA A 86 -16.13 -2.17 -5.48
N ASP A 87 -14.98 -2.16 -4.82
CA ASP A 87 -14.01 -1.05 -4.87
C ASP A 87 -12.93 -1.27 -5.96
N GLY A 88 -13.11 -2.28 -6.81
CA GLY A 88 -12.17 -2.61 -7.89
C GLY A 88 -11.00 -3.51 -7.47
N HIS A 89 -11.06 -4.14 -6.28
CA HIS A 89 -10.01 -4.98 -5.74
C HIS A 89 -10.51 -6.39 -5.40
N PRO A 90 -10.89 -7.22 -6.39
CA PRO A 90 -11.42 -8.57 -6.15
C PRO A 90 -10.41 -9.51 -5.49
N ASN A 91 -9.11 -9.25 -5.65
CA ASN A 91 -8.05 -10.06 -5.04
C ASN A 91 -7.78 -9.67 -3.58
N ILE A 92 -8.37 -8.58 -3.07
CA ILE A 92 -8.27 -8.27 -1.64
C ILE A 92 -9.46 -8.93 -0.96
N ARG A 93 -9.17 -9.78 0.01
CA ARG A 93 -10.16 -10.49 0.80
C ARG A 93 -10.04 -10.11 2.26
N PHE A 94 -11.12 -10.31 3.01
CA PHE A 94 -11.13 -10.10 4.45
C PHE A 94 -11.79 -11.26 5.18
N GLU A 95 -11.35 -11.43 6.43
CA GLU A 95 -12.01 -12.22 7.45
C GLU A 95 -12.07 -11.42 8.74
N THR A 96 -13.27 -11.21 9.27
CA THR A 96 -13.51 -10.54 10.54
C THR A 96 -14.20 -11.48 11.53
N ALA A 97 -13.55 -11.78 12.64
CA ALA A 97 -14.12 -12.52 13.75
C ALA A 97 -14.51 -11.57 14.89
N CYS A 98 -15.75 -11.69 15.37
CA CYS A 98 -16.28 -10.98 16.52
C CYS A 98 -16.66 -12.02 17.59
N SER A 99 -16.07 -11.93 18.78
CA SER A 99 -16.33 -12.91 19.85
C SER A 99 -16.11 -12.31 21.23
N ASP A 100 -17.04 -12.57 22.14
CA ASP A 100 -16.95 -12.27 23.57
C ASP A 100 -16.48 -13.47 24.42
N ASP A 101 -16.10 -14.58 23.77
CA ASP A 101 -15.52 -15.75 24.43
C ASP A 101 -14.18 -15.39 25.09
N PRO A 102 -13.98 -15.72 26.39
CA PRO A 102 -12.69 -15.59 27.06
C PRO A 102 -11.51 -16.23 26.32
N LEU A 103 -11.71 -17.34 25.60
CA LEU A 103 -10.68 -17.98 24.78
C LEU A 103 -10.27 -17.13 23.56
N ALA A 104 -11.19 -16.33 23.03
CA ALA A 104 -10.90 -15.34 21.99
C ALA A 104 -10.33 -14.02 22.57
N GLY A 105 -10.33 -13.89 23.90
CA GLY A 105 -9.90 -12.71 24.65
C GLY A 105 -11.04 -11.74 24.99
N GLY A 106 -12.29 -12.16 24.88
CA GLY A 106 -13.46 -11.41 25.34
C GLY A 106 -13.79 -11.62 26.82
N LEU A 107 -14.92 -11.05 27.23
CA LEU A 107 -15.63 -11.36 28.46
C LEU A 107 -17.11 -11.48 28.08
N THR A 108 -17.72 -12.63 28.37
CA THR A 108 -19.11 -12.94 28.00
C THR A 108 -20.05 -11.81 28.41
N ASP A 109 -20.84 -11.31 27.45
CA ASP A 109 -21.80 -10.21 27.60
C ASP A 109 -21.22 -8.86 28.08
N GLN A 110 -19.89 -8.70 28.11
CA GLN A 110 -19.25 -7.50 28.66
C GLN A 110 -18.18 -6.90 27.75
N LEU A 111 -17.37 -7.73 27.09
CA LEU A 111 -16.25 -7.28 26.26
C LEU A 111 -16.12 -8.17 25.04
N MET A 112 -16.28 -7.60 23.85
CA MET A 112 -16.14 -8.31 22.61
C MET A 112 -14.78 -8.03 21.97
N ASP A 113 -14.06 -9.08 21.59
CA ASP A 113 -12.89 -9.02 20.72
C ASP A 113 -13.35 -8.93 19.27
N VAL A 114 -12.82 -7.95 18.54
CA VAL A 114 -13.06 -7.78 17.11
C VAL A 114 -11.72 -7.84 16.40
N ARG A 115 -11.54 -8.84 15.55
CA ARG A 115 -10.32 -9.06 14.79
C ARG A 115 -10.64 -9.12 13.32
N THR A 116 -10.02 -8.25 12.54
CA THR A 116 -10.10 -8.28 11.09
C THR A 116 -8.72 -8.59 10.53
N THR A 117 -8.66 -9.55 9.62
CA THR A 117 -7.50 -9.81 8.78
C THR A 117 -7.90 -9.54 7.33
N VAL A 118 -7.18 -8.62 6.68
CA VAL A 118 -7.30 -8.34 5.25
C VAL A 118 -6.06 -8.84 4.56
N TYR A 119 -6.21 -9.52 3.43
CA TYR A 119 -5.09 -10.12 2.69
C TYR A 119 -5.25 -9.98 1.18
N ASP A 120 -4.11 -10.00 0.50
CA ASP A 120 -4.01 -10.04 -0.95
C ASP A 120 -3.92 -11.50 -1.39
N ASP A 121 -5.02 -12.04 -1.89
CA ASP A 121 -5.14 -13.38 -2.44
C ASP A 121 -4.44 -13.43 -3.80
N ALA A 122 -3.15 -13.75 -3.75
CA ALA A 122 -2.29 -13.73 -4.93
C ALA A 122 -2.42 -15.02 -5.74
N ASN A 123 -2.88 -16.10 -5.12
CA ASN A 123 -2.99 -17.42 -5.72
C ASN A 123 -4.43 -17.77 -6.16
N GLY A 124 -5.43 -17.00 -5.73
CA GLY A 124 -6.83 -17.13 -6.07
C GLY A 124 -7.51 -18.31 -5.35
N ASP A 125 -7.02 -18.70 -4.17
CA ASP A 125 -7.57 -19.83 -3.42
C ASP A 125 -8.58 -19.44 -2.34
N ASP A 126 -8.91 -18.15 -2.25
CA ASP A 126 -9.84 -17.56 -1.30
C ASP A 126 -9.47 -17.75 0.18
N THR A 127 -8.22 -18.10 0.48
CA THR A 127 -7.73 -18.35 1.83
C THR A 127 -6.40 -17.67 2.10
N LEU A 128 -6.17 -17.26 3.35
CA LEU A 128 -4.89 -16.67 3.73
C LEU A 128 -3.79 -17.75 3.75
N THR A 129 -2.86 -17.67 2.80
CA THR A 129 -1.72 -18.59 2.68
C THR A 129 -0.43 -17.97 3.24
N PRO A 130 0.47 -18.77 3.86
CA PRO A 130 1.78 -18.27 4.30
C PRO A 130 2.57 -17.64 3.15
N GLY A 131 2.98 -16.39 3.32
CA GLY A 131 3.72 -15.61 2.31
C GLY A 131 2.87 -14.58 1.59
N GLU A 132 1.56 -14.62 1.75
CA GLU A 132 0.68 -13.57 1.26
C GLU A 132 0.75 -12.32 2.13
N ARG A 133 0.57 -11.18 1.47
CA ARG A 133 0.55 -9.89 2.15
C ARG A 133 -0.75 -9.77 2.91
N SER A 134 -0.65 -9.54 4.21
CA SER A 134 -1.82 -9.38 5.08
C SER A 134 -1.62 -8.23 6.05
N CYS A 135 -2.75 -7.68 6.49
CA CYS A 135 -2.82 -6.72 7.58
C CYS A 135 -3.90 -7.20 8.54
N SER A 136 -3.51 -7.42 9.80
CA SER A 136 -4.46 -7.76 10.86
C SER A 136 -4.59 -6.58 11.81
N CYS A 137 -5.83 -6.18 12.05
CA CYS A 137 -6.18 -5.21 13.06
C CYS A 137 -7.07 -5.89 14.12
N ARG A 138 -6.89 -5.48 15.37
CA ARG A 138 -7.64 -6.02 16.50
C ARG A 138 -8.04 -4.89 17.41
N THR A 139 -9.30 -4.91 17.84
CA THR A 139 -9.85 -3.97 18.81
C THR A 139 -10.79 -4.71 19.76
N LYS A 140 -11.19 -4.02 20.83
CA LYS A 140 -12.17 -4.52 21.78
C LYS A 140 -13.25 -3.47 22.02
N ILE A 141 -14.49 -3.92 22.17
CA ILE A 141 -15.63 -3.07 22.50
C ILE A 141 -16.29 -3.58 23.78
N GLY A 142 -16.53 -2.67 24.73
CA GLY A 142 -17.13 -2.98 26.02
C GLY A 142 -18.60 -2.56 26.09
N LYS A 143 -19.42 -3.38 26.75
CA LYS A 143 -20.82 -3.06 27.07
C LYS A 143 -20.87 -2.40 28.44
N PHE A 144 -21.14 -1.10 28.50
CA PHE A 144 -21.23 -0.37 29.76
C PHE A 144 -22.68 -0.13 30.15
N ALA A 145 -23.06 -0.52 31.36
CA ALA A 145 -24.42 -0.42 31.91
C ALA A 145 -25.05 0.98 31.81
N THR A 146 -24.23 2.05 31.76
CA THR A 146 -24.71 3.43 31.64
C THR A 146 -25.38 3.72 30.29
N TYR A 147 -25.05 2.96 29.23
CA TYR A 147 -25.65 3.13 27.91
C TYR A 147 -26.90 2.27 27.69
N GLU A 148 -27.08 1.16 28.43
CA GLU A 148 -28.32 0.37 28.36
C GLU A 148 -29.52 1.14 28.90
N ALA A 149 -29.34 1.94 29.95
CA ALA A 149 -30.42 2.70 30.60
C ALA A 149 -30.99 3.85 29.74
N LEU A 150 -30.31 4.24 28.65
CA LEU A 150 -30.75 5.28 27.71
C LEU A 150 -31.50 4.70 26.49
N GLY A 151 -31.49 3.38 26.31
CA GLY A 151 -32.12 2.68 25.19
C GLY A 151 -33.51 2.07 25.49
N THR A 152 -33.97 2.18 26.73
CA THR A 152 -35.33 1.82 27.18
C THR A 152 -36.16 3.07 27.42
#